data_AF-E3LJE5-F1
#
_entry.id   AF-E3LJE5-F1
#
_cell.length_a   1.000
_cell.length_b   1.000
_cell.length_c   1.000
_cell.angle_alpha   90.00
_cell.angle_beta   90.00
_cell.angle_gamma   90.00
#
_symmetry.space_group_name_H-M   'P 1'
#
loop_
_entity.id
_entity.type
_entity.pdbx_description
1 polymer ?
#
loop_
_entity_poly.entity_id
_entity_poly.type
_entity_poly.pdbx_seq_one_letter_code
_entity_poly.pdbx_strand_id
1 'polypeptide(L)'
;MTKSIEPTSSKSSNCLVCGQETNGKRHYGAAVCRACAAFFRRARCSRLKKVCKKKNTCSYSKYGYFPCKSCRLQKCLAIGMSSESFQFNRDGYQNEGVIQKITPTMDTFCGRPNFIIFQSSKPSSNSQTSKSFLDLQFLIDKATLLFQQGCETPIRAKTNLEKMSIGLRKIQKSIQLPDPQKIEKFGREEALCQMEYYIVSVTKWLTHFDDFQALSQRLQLKILEGIWSIWWKLERLACFVRIVRNMITEEKLRGMKQDQLIYAWDQRKLDMSWLCNKYTVEELKFFMDIPTEIRLDVLTRSMFELQPSDMELTFMLCQLCFHHVGKRFQGKILQISEKFQEKLSNDLHDYYVNDQKNPYYMKRLASMMKINNQLQLDACRNQTKLDLATVFDIFCIEVSHPELFVEA
;
A
#
# COMPACT_ATOMS: atom_id res chain seq x y z
N MET A 1 -27.28 -35.61 72.20
CA MET A 1 -26.56 -35.08 73.39
C MET A 1 -25.31 -35.94 73.55
N THR A 2 -24.07 -35.50 73.72
CA THR A 2 -23.37 -34.19 73.75
C THR A 2 -21.85 -34.51 73.68
N LYS A 3 -20.90 -33.66 73.27
CA LYS A 3 -20.87 -32.21 73.00
C LYS A 3 -19.72 -31.95 71.98
N SER A 4 -19.83 -30.95 71.09
CA SER A 4 -18.69 -30.53 70.25
C SER A 4 -17.62 -29.80 71.06
N ILE A 5 -16.34 -29.98 70.73
CA ILE A 5 -15.24 -29.11 71.20
C ILE A 5 -14.54 -28.54 69.96
N GLU A 6 -14.69 -27.24 69.75
CA GLU A 6 -13.94 -26.49 68.74
C GLU A 6 -12.52 -26.17 69.23
N PRO A 7 -11.54 -26.03 68.33
CA PRO A 7 -10.51 -25.03 68.45
C PRO A 7 -11.01 -23.72 67.82
N THR A 8 -11.44 -22.78 68.66
CA THR A 8 -11.86 -21.43 68.25
C THR A 8 -10.68 -20.65 67.64
N SER A 9 -10.85 -20.13 66.43
CA SER A 9 -9.98 -19.07 65.88
C SER A 9 -10.71 -18.20 64.85
N SER A 10 -11.78 -17.55 65.32
CA SER A 10 -12.41 -16.41 64.64
C SER A 10 -11.45 -15.20 64.66
N LYS A 11 -10.47 -15.18 63.76
CA LYS A 11 -9.68 -13.98 63.45
C LYS A 11 -9.69 -13.68 61.96
N SER A 12 -10.49 -12.69 61.59
CA SER A 12 -10.55 -12.04 60.29
C SER A 12 -9.17 -11.46 59.93
N SER A 13 -8.37 -12.29 59.26
CA SER A 13 -7.01 -11.96 58.85
C SER A 13 -7.07 -11.15 57.55
N ASN A 14 -7.24 -9.84 57.71
CA ASN A 14 -7.08 -8.89 56.62
C ASN A 14 -5.59 -8.71 56.28
N CYS A 15 -5.30 -8.45 55.01
CA CYS A 15 -3.95 -8.33 54.48
C CYS A 15 -3.24 -7.15 55.13
N LEU A 16 -2.16 -7.41 55.86
CA LEU A 16 -1.42 -6.39 56.60
C LEU A 16 -0.82 -5.30 55.68
N VAL A 17 -0.69 -5.57 54.38
CA VAL A 17 -0.28 -4.57 53.36
C VAL A 17 -1.43 -3.67 52.92
N CYS A 18 -2.59 -4.25 52.53
CA CYS A 18 -3.63 -3.55 51.76
C CYS A 18 -5.08 -3.76 52.23
N GLY A 19 -5.30 -4.33 53.41
CA GLY A 19 -6.62 -4.49 54.05
C GLY A 19 -7.56 -5.55 53.45
N GLN A 20 -7.26 -6.09 52.26
CA GLN A 20 -8.05 -7.14 51.61
C GLN A 20 -8.02 -8.47 52.37
N GLU A 21 -9.13 -9.19 52.42
CA GLU A 21 -9.25 -10.49 53.10
C GLU A 21 -8.19 -11.51 52.61
N THR A 22 -7.62 -12.30 53.54
CA THR A 22 -6.62 -13.34 53.19
C THR A 22 -7.09 -14.76 53.44
N ASN A 23 -8.31 -14.95 53.96
CA ASN A 23 -8.91 -16.25 54.31
C ASN A 23 -7.95 -17.12 55.14
N GLY A 24 -7.28 -16.53 56.14
CA GLY A 24 -6.31 -17.22 57.00
C GLY A 24 -4.91 -17.42 56.40
N LYS A 25 -4.69 -17.12 55.11
CA LYS A 25 -3.48 -17.52 54.40
C LYS A 25 -2.30 -16.58 54.67
N ARG A 26 -1.14 -17.18 54.91
CA ARG A 26 0.16 -16.49 55.07
C ARG A 26 1.04 -16.77 53.85
N HIS A 27 1.80 -15.77 53.42
CA HIS A 27 2.76 -15.88 52.32
C HIS A 27 4.05 -15.15 52.69
N TYR A 28 5.19 -15.79 52.46
CA TYR A 28 6.53 -15.25 52.73
C TYR A 28 6.73 -14.78 54.19
N GLY A 29 6.06 -15.44 55.16
CA GLY A 29 6.10 -15.13 56.60
C GLY A 29 4.88 -14.36 57.14
N ALA A 30 4.27 -13.49 56.34
CA ALA A 30 3.23 -12.55 56.79
C ALA A 30 1.81 -12.92 56.32
N ALA A 31 0.78 -12.45 57.04
CA ALA A 31 -0.63 -12.57 56.64
C ALA A 31 -0.95 -11.54 55.53
N VAL A 32 -0.95 -12.00 54.28
CA VAL A 32 -1.12 -11.13 53.09
C VAL A 32 -1.93 -11.82 52.00
N CYS A 33 -2.68 -11.03 51.23
CA CYS A 33 -3.45 -11.55 50.10
C CYS A 33 -2.52 -11.99 48.94
N ARG A 34 -3.01 -12.91 48.09
CA ARG A 34 -2.27 -13.45 46.93
C ARG A 34 -1.70 -12.36 46.01
N ALA A 35 -2.41 -11.24 45.86
CA ALA A 35 -1.95 -10.09 45.06
C ALA A 35 -0.72 -9.39 45.67
N CYS A 36 -0.66 -9.24 47.01
CA CYS A 36 0.52 -8.69 47.70
C CYS A 36 1.69 -9.67 47.70
N ALA A 37 1.42 -10.97 47.85
CA ALA A 37 2.43 -12.02 47.70
C ALA A 37 3.07 -12.02 46.29
N ALA A 38 2.26 -12.00 45.22
CA ALA A 38 2.74 -11.94 43.85
C ALA A 38 3.39 -10.60 43.48
N PHE A 39 3.00 -9.50 44.13
CA PHE A 39 3.69 -8.22 44.03
C PHE A 39 5.09 -8.30 44.67
N PHE A 40 5.18 -8.80 45.90
CA PHE A 40 6.43 -8.87 46.67
C PHE A 40 7.51 -9.65 45.93
N ARG A 41 7.20 -10.86 45.43
CA ARG A 41 8.13 -11.67 44.65
C ARG A 41 8.66 -10.93 43.42
N ARG A 42 7.78 -10.33 42.61
CA ARG A 42 8.17 -9.56 41.42
C ARG A 42 8.97 -8.31 41.76
N ALA A 43 8.64 -7.62 42.85
CA ALA A 43 9.29 -6.39 43.26
C ALA A 43 10.68 -6.62 43.87
N ARG A 44 10.89 -7.74 44.59
CA ARG A 44 12.21 -8.13 45.12
C ARG A 44 13.15 -8.70 44.05
N CYS A 45 12.65 -9.44 43.06
CA CYS A 45 13.48 -9.98 41.97
C CYS A 45 13.77 -8.99 40.83
N SER A 46 13.18 -7.78 40.84
CA SER A 46 13.37 -6.80 39.76
C SER A 46 14.65 -5.99 39.94
N ARG A 47 15.47 -5.90 38.88
CA ARG A 47 16.63 -4.99 38.83
C ARG A 47 16.23 -3.50 38.85
N LEU A 48 14.97 -3.17 38.53
CA LEU A 48 14.46 -1.80 38.43
C LEU A 48 13.85 -1.31 39.77
N LYS A 49 14.70 -0.73 40.62
CA LYS A 49 14.26 -0.09 41.88
C LYS A 49 13.42 1.16 41.58
N LYS A 50 12.12 1.13 41.93
CA LYS A 50 11.22 2.29 41.77
C LYS A 50 11.24 3.17 43.02
N VAL A 51 11.61 4.45 42.86
CA VAL A 51 11.63 5.47 43.92
C VAL A 51 10.24 6.08 44.11
N CYS A 52 9.87 6.45 45.34
CA CYS A 52 8.62 7.16 45.61
C CYS A 52 8.72 8.65 45.24
N LYS A 53 7.74 9.16 44.49
CA LYS A 53 7.63 10.60 44.17
C LYS A 53 7.01 11.46 45.29
N LYS A 54 6.57 10.86 46.39
CA LYS A 54 5.85 11.53 47.51
C LYS A 54 6.41 11.13 48.88
N LYS A 55 7.72 11.39 49.10
CA LYS A 55 8.44 11.25 50.39
C LYS A 55 8.14 9.95 51.20
N ASN A 56 7.94 8.83 50.51
CA ASN A 56 7.63 7.50 51.09
C ASN A 56 6.34 7.37 51.94
N THR A 57 5.46 8.38 52.04
CA THR A 57 4.27 8.36 52.92
C THR A 57 2.99 7.81 52.27
N CYS A 58 3.06 7.11 51.13
CA CYS A 58 1.87 6.65 50.41
C CYS A 58 1.19 5.45 51.09
N SER A 59 -0.10 5.59 51.38
CA SER A 59 -1.02 4.52 51.80
C SER A 59 -1.70 3.81 50.61
N TYR A 60 -2.50 2.78 50.89
CA TYR A 60 -3.42 2.18 49.92
C TYR A 60 -4.75 2.94 49.91
N SER A 61 -5.43 2.93 48.76
CA SER A 61 -6.78 3.48 48.59
C SER A 61 -7.86 2.45 48.97
N LYS A 62 -9.14 2.86 48.90
CA LYS A 62 -10.28 1.95 49.01
C LYS A 62 -10.11 0.73 48.08
N TYR A 63 -10.63 -0.42 48.50
CA TYR A 63 -10.48 -1.72 47.82
C TYR A 63 -9.03 -2.24 47.69
N GLY A 64 -8.08 -1.74 48.50
CA GLY A 64 -6.74 -2.32 48.61
C GLY A 64 -5.81 -2.06 47.43
N TYR A 65 -6.17 -1.11 46.56
CA TYR A 65 -5.28 -0.63 45.50
C TYR A 65 -4.14 0.21 46.11
N PHE A 66 -2.89 -0.13 45.79
CA PHE A 66 -1.71 0.58 46.31
C PHE A 66 -0.98 1.27 45.15
N PRO A 67 -1.11 2.61 45.00
CA PRO A 67 -0.60 3.32 43.82
C PRO A 67 0.93 3.37 43.76
N CYS A 68 1.60 3.58 44.89
CA CYS A 68 3.06 3.68 44.93
C CYS A 68 3.71 2.30 45.16
N LYS A 69 4.38 1.78 44.13
CA LYS A 69 5.11 0.49 44.19
C LYS A 69 6.27 0.52 45.20
N SER A 70 6.91 1.67 45.40
CA SER A 70 8.00 1.83 46.38
C SER A 70 7.49 1.62 47.82
N CYS A 71 6.49 2.41 48.23
CA CYS A 71 5.87 2.32 49.56
C CYS A 71 5.20 0.97 49.80
N ARG A 72 4.59 0.36 48.77
CA ARG A 72 4.02 -1.00 48.88
C ARG A 72 5.10 -2.04 49.22
N LEU A 73 6.27 -1.97 48.58
CA LEU A 73 7.40 -2.86 48.85
C LEU A 73 7.99 -2.61 50.25
N GLN A 74 8.17 -1.35 50.64
CA GLN A 74 8.60 -1.01 52.00
C GLN A 74 7.63 -1.56 53.05
N LYS A 75 6.31 -1.42 52.83
CA LYS A 75 5.30 -1.97 53.74
C LYS A 75 5.31 -3.50 53.79
N CYS A 76 5.52 -4.20 52.67
CA CYS A 76 5.74 -5.65 52.68
C CYS A 76 6.93 -6.05 53.56
N LEU A 77 8.01 -5.27 53.57
CA LEU A 77 9.18 -5.55 54.39
C LEU A 77 8.96 -5.21 55.88
N ALA A 78 8.28 -4.10 56.17
CA ALA A 78 7.95 -3.70 57.53
C ALA A 78 7.07 -4.72 58.27
N ILE A 79 6.25 -5.50 57.56
CA ILE A 79 5.45 -6.60 58.12
C ILE A 79 6.17 -7.96 58.14
N GLY A 80 7.48 -7.99 57.86
CA GLY A 80 8.30 -9.20 57.94
C GLY A 80 8.18 -10.16 56.74
N MET A 81 7.88 -9.69 55.52
CA MET A 81 7.96 -10.57 54.35
C MET A 81 9.42 -10.84 53.95
N SER A 82 9.84 -12.12 53.96
CA SER A 82 11.20 -12.54 53.59
C SER A 82 11.28 -13.11 52.16
N SER A 83 12.41 -12.87 51.48
CA SER A 83 12.74 -13.47 50.19
C SER A 83 13.46 -14.82 50.27
N GLU A 84 13.79 -15.32 51.47
CA GLU A 84 14.47 -16.62 51.66
C GLU A 84 13.61 -17.80 51.17
N SER A 85 12.28 -17.67 51.25
CA SER A 85 11.31 -18.67 50.76
C SER A 85 10.98 -18.54 49.26
N PHE A 86 11.83 -17.86 48.48
CA PHE A 86 11.65 -17.74 47.03
C PHE A 86 12.17 -18.99 46.31
N GLN A 87 11.24 -19.83 45.85
CA GLN A 87 11.53 -20.83 44.81
C GLN A 87 11.78 -20.11 43.48
N PHE A 88 13.04 -20.00 43.06
CA PHE A 88 13.44 -19.40 41.79
C PHE A 88 13.26 -20.38 40.63
N ASN A 89 13.67 -21.63 40.84
CA ASN A 89 13.37 -22.74 39.94
C ASN A 89 12.12 -23.43 40.47
N ARG A 90 10.99 -23.20 39.80
CA ARG A 90 9.95 -24.23 39.75
C ARG A 90 10.18 -24.99 38.48
N ASP A 91 10.49 -26.27 38.62
CA ASP A 91 10.36 -27.21 37.51
C ASP A 91 8.93 -27.08 36.98
N GLY A 92 8.81 -26.84 35.68
CA GLY A 92 7.52 -26.55 35.07
C GLY A 92 6.64 -27.79 35.12
N TYR A 93 5.70 -27.84 36.08
CA TYR A 93 4.72 -28.91 36.32
C TYR A 93 5.09 -30.25 35.63
N GLN A 94 6.08 -30.95 36.17
CA GLN A 94 6.39 -32.31 35.74
C GLN A 94 5.27 -33.25 36.21
N ASN A 95 4.18 -33.27 35.45
CA ASN A 95 3.21 -34.35 35.48
C ASN A 95 3.86 -35.59 34.82
N GLU A 96 4.72 -36.30 35.55
CA GLU A 96 5.41 -37.53 35.09
C GLU A 96 4.45 -38.71 34.79
N GLY A 97 3.14 -38.48 34.75
CA GLY A 97 2.11 -39.49 34.43
C GLY A 97 1.13 -39.12 33.32
N VAL A 98 1.16 -37.90 32.77
CA VAL A 98 0.24 -37.50 31.69
C VAL A 98 0.93 -36.59 30.68
N ILE A 99 1.49 -37.20 29.62
CA ILE A 99 1.82 -36.48 28.37
C ILE A 99 0.50 -36.19 27.65
N GLN A 100 -0.27 -35.23 28.17
CA GLN A 100 -1.15 -34.46 27.29
C GLN A 100 -0.21 -33.79 26.30
N LYS A 101 -0.29 -34.19 25.02
CA LYS A 101 0.36 -33.48 23.92
C LYS A 101 -0.10 -32.03 24.01
N ILE A 102 0.75 -31.16 24.56
CA ILE A 102 0.50 -29.72 24.59
C ILE A 102 0.29 -29.35 23.13
N THR A 103 -0.90 -28.86 22.79
CA THR A 103 -1.21 -28.45 21.42
C THR A 103 -0.12 -27.48 20.99
N PRO A 104 0.65 -27.79 19.94
CA PRO A 104 1.75 -26.92 19.53
C PRO A 104 1.17 -25.52 19.32
N THR A 105 1.89 -24.49 19.79
CA THR A 105 1.53 -23.11 19.44
C THR A 105 1.49 -23.01 17.92
N MET A 106 0.72 -22.08 17.36
CA MET A 106 0.65 -21.96 15.90
C MET A 106 2.05 -21.81 15.26
N ASP A 107 2.99 -21.21 15.99
CA ASP A 107 4.37 -21.05 15.54
C ASP A 107 5.14 -22.37 15.46
N THR A 108 4.96 -23.23 16.47
CA THR A 108 5.55 -24.58 16.49
C THR A 108 4.86 -25.50 15.49
N PHE A 109 3.55 -25.34 15.27
CA PHE A 109 2.78 -26.13 14.30
C PHE A 109 3.13 -25.76 12.85
N CYS A 110 3.22 -24.47 12.55
CA CYS A 110 3.57 -23.95 11.22
C CYS A 110 5.10 -23.88 10.98
N GLY A 111 5.92 -24.08 12.02
CA GLY A 111 7.38 -23.94 11.97
C GLY A 111 7.86 -22.52 11.66
N ARG A 112 7.06 -21.49 11.95
CA ARG A 112 7.31 -20.07 11.62
C ARG A 112 6.80 -19.15 12.73
N PRO A 113 7.41 -17.98 13.00
CA PRO A 113 6.88 -17.03 13.98
C PRO A 113 5.50 -16.49 13.60
N ASN A 114 4.67 -16.13 14.59
CA ASN A 114 3.29 -15.66 14.40
C ASN A 114 3.15 -14.54 13.36
N PHE A 115 4.14 -13.65 13.30
CA PHE A 115 4.18 -12.51 12.38
C PHE A 115 4.54 -12.86 10.92
N ILE A 116 4.85 -14.13 10.60
CA ILE A 116 5.15 -14.64 9.25
C ILE A 116 4.15 -15.76 8.84
N ILE A 117 3.10 -16.03 9.62
CA ILE A 117 2.10 -17.06 9.29
C ILE A 117 1.34 -16.73 7.98
N PHE A 118 1.23 -15.45 7.62
CA PHE A 118 0.54 -14.98 6.41
C PHE A 118 1.39 -15.05 5.12
N GLN A 119 2.62 -15.57 5.16
CA GLN A 119 3.31 -15.93 3.93
C GLN A 119 2.71 -17.23 3.39
N SER A 120 2.32 -17.25 2.10
CA SER A 120 1.75 -18.43 1.46
C SER A 120 2.61 -19.69 1.69
N SER A 121 1.94 -20.84 1.76
CA SER A 121 2.60 -22.13 1.93
C SER A 121 3.75 -22.25 0.93
N LYS A 122 4.95 -22.62 1.40
CA LYS A 122 5.99 -23.01 0.45
C LYS A 122 5.40 -24.16 -0.38
N PRO A 123 5.43 -24.09 -1.72
CA PRO A 123 5.14 -25.27 -2.50
C PRO A 123 6.12 -26.37 -2.07
N SER A 124 5.67 -27.62 -2.14
CA SER A 124 6.37 -28.78 -1.60
C SER A 124 7.84 -28.82 -2.04
N SER A 125 8.67 -29.38 -1.16
CA SER A 125 10.14 -29.18 -1.05
C SER A 125 11.02 -29.67 -2.21
N ASN A 126 10.45 -29.86 -3.41
CA ASN A 126 11.15 -30.15 -4.66
C ASN A 126 10.87 -29.12 -5.79
N SER A 127 10.06 -28.09 -5.55
CA SER A 127 9.92 -26.99 -6.51
C SER A 127 10.95 -25.90 -6.25
N GLN A 128 12.10 -26.00 -6.92
CA GLN A 128 12.81 -24.79 -7.32
C GLN A 128 11.81 -23.98 -8.16
N THR A 129 11.33 -22.85 -7.63
CA THR A 129 10.58 -21.89 -8.44
C THR A 129 11.58 -21.27 -9.41
N SER A 130 11.74 -21.89 -10.57
CA SER A 130 12.46 -21.35 -11.72
C SER A 130 11.77 -20.05 -12.10
N LYS A 131 12.34 -18.92 -11.65
CA LYS A 131 11.79 -17.62 -11.99
C LYS A 131 11.81 -17.50 -13.51
N SER A 132 10.64 -17.25 -14.09
CA SER A 132 10.52 -17.17 -15.54
C SER A 132 11.17 -15.87 -15.99
N PHE A 133 12.21 -15.94 -16.81
CA PHE A 133 12.82 -14.74 -17.38
C PHE A 133 11.94 -14.19 -18.51
N LEU A 134 11.72 -12.89 -18.48
CA LEU A 134 10.95 -12.15 -19.46
C LEU A 134 11.84 -11.09 -20.10
N ASP A 135 12.30 -11.40 -21.32
CA ASP A 135 13.00 -10.43 -22.14
C ASP A 135 12.02 -9.39 -22.73
N LEU A 136 12.43 -8.13 -22.66
CA LEU A 136 11.72 -6.94 -23.08
C LEU A 136 12.62 -6.04 -23.95
N GLN A 137 13.84 -6.48 -24.29
CA GLN A 137 14.77 -5.75 -25.15
C GLN A 137 14.10 -5.34 -26.48
N PHE A 138 13.26 -6.22 -27.05
CA PHE A 138 12.49 -5.93 -28.28
C PHE A 138 11.62 -4.67 -28.20
N LEU A 139 11.12 -4.31 -27.01
CA LEU A 139 10.34 -3.08 -26.80
C LEU A 139 11.23 -1.85 -26.78
N ILE A 140 12.40 -1.95 -26.15
CA ILE A 140 13.42 -0.89 -26.14
C ILE A 140 13.95 -0.66 -27.55
N ASP A 141 14.25 -1.71 -28.30
CA ASP A 141 14.71 -1.64 -29.69
C ASP A 141 13.63 -1.00 -30.60
N LYS A 142 12.37 -1.39 -30.42
CA LYS A 142 11.23 -0.81 -31.17
C LYS A 142 11.02 0.66 -30.83
N ALA A 143 11.14 1.06 -29.56
CA ALA A 143 11.07 2.46 -29.16
C ALA A 143 12.26 3.28 -29.69
N THR A 144 13.46 2.70 -29.64
CA THR A 144 14.71 3.24 -30.19
C THR A 144 14.59 3.55 -31.68
N LEU A 145 14.03 2.61 -32.46
CA LEU A 145 13.76 2.76 -33.89
C LEU A 145 12.73 3.87 -34.18
N LEU A 146 11.62 3.89 -33.44
CA LEU A 146 10.57 4.91 -33.60
C LEU A 146 11.08 6.33 -33.29
N PHE A 147 11.94 6.50 -32.28
CA PHE A 147 12.56 7.80 -32.01
C PHE A 147 13.59 8.21 -33.07
N GLN A 148 14.22 7.28 -33.79
CA GLN A 148 15.08 7.59 -34.95
C GLN A 148 14.28 7.96 -36.21
N GLN A 149 13.11 7.35 -36.40
CA GLN A 149 12.21 7.64 -37.51
C GLN A 149 11.41 8.95 -37.30
N GLY A 150 11.11 9.29 -36.04
CA GLY A 150 10.41 10.51 -35.65
C GLY A 150 8.92 10.49 -35.96
N CYS A 151 8.37 11.65 -36.36
CA CYS A 151 6.95 11.80 -36.69
C CYS A 151 6.59 11.03 -37.97
N GLU A 152 5.72 10.01 -37.89
CA GLU A 152 5.16 9.28 -39.05
C GLU A 152 4.46 10.19 -40.08
N THR A 153 4.01 11.37 -39.65
CA THR A 153 3.37 12.37 -40.53
C THR A 153 3.83 13.78 -40.12
N PRO A 154 4.23 14.64 -41.08
CA PRO A 154 4.60 16.02 -40.78
C PRO A 154 3.35 16.84 -40.43
N ILE A 155 3.08 16.99 -39.14
CA ILE A 155 1.99 17.83 -38.62
C ILE A 155 2.54 19.25 -38.41
N ARG A 156 1.92 20.25 -39.06
CA ARG A 156 2.10 21.67 -38.73
C ARG A 156 1.02 22.08 -37.74
N ALA A 157 1.43 22.73 -36.66
CA ALA A 157 0.59 23.30 -35.61
C ALA A 157 1.22 24.62 -35.16
N LYS A 158 0.47 25.49 -34.48
CA LYS A 158 0.98 26.76 -33.94
C LYS A 158 1.86 26.54 -32.73
N THR A 159 1.50 25.58 -31.87
CA THR A 159 2.16 25.29 -30.59
C THR A 159 2.53 23.81 -30.48
N ASN A 160 3.45 23.49 -29.57
CA ASN A 160 3.87 22.11 -29.35
C ASN A 160 2.74 21.31 -28.69
N LEU A 161 1.99 21.92 -27.77
CA LEU A 161 0.81 21.32 -27.16
C LEU A 161 -0.28 20.99 -28.20
N GLU A 162 -0.53 21.86 -29.18
CA GLU A 162 -1.50 21.59 -30.26
C GLU A 162 -1.05 20.39 -31.10
N LYS A 163 0.24 20.33 -31.48
CA LYS A 163 0.83 19.22 -32.24
C LYS A 163 0.66 17.88 -31.52
N MET A 164 0.96 17.84 -30.22
CA MET A 164 0.77 16.66 -29.37
C MET A 164 -0.71 16.27 -29.22
N SER A 165 -1.64 17.24 -29.20
CA SER A 165 -3.09 16.95 -29.13
C SER A 165 -3.62 16.28 -30.41
N ILE A 166 -3.09 16.65 -31.58
CA ILE A 166 -3.41 16.00 -32.86
C ILE A 166 -2.85 14.56 -32.87
N GLY A 167 -1.66 14.36 -32.32
CA GLY A 167 -1.08 13.03 -32.09
C GLY A 167 -1.95 12.17 -31.18
N LEU A 168 -2.37 12.72 -30.04
CA LEU A 168 -3.22 12.04 -29.06
C LEU A 168 -4.55 11.58 -29.68
N ARG A 169 -5.20 12.43 -30.48
CA ARG A 169 -6.43 12.09 -31.22
C ARG A 169 -6.26 10.89 -32.15
N LYS A 170 -5.11 10.74 -32.81
CA LYS A 170 -4.84 9.58 -33.70
C LYS A 170 -4.77 8.29 -32.90
N ILE A 171 -4.09 8.32 -31.76
CA ILE A 171 -4.00 7.18 -30.84
C ILE A 171 -5.38 6.85 -30.27
N GLN A 172 -6.13 7.84 -29.78
CA GLN A 172 -7.48 7.62 -29.24
C GLN A 172 -8.47 7.03 -30.25
N LYS A 173 -8.32 7.32 -31.54
CA LYS A 173 -9.09 6.65 -32.62
C LYS A 173 -8.67 5.21 -32.88
N SER A 174 -7.43 4.83 -32.54
CA SER A 174 -6.95 3.44 -32.64
C SER A 174 -7.19 2.63 -31.37
N ILE A 175 -7.39 3.28 -30.20
CA ILE A 175 -7.81 2.62 -28.96
C ILE A 175 -9.25 2.12 -29.13
N GLN A 176 -9.38 0.89 -29.60
CA GLN A 176 -10.51 0.04 -29.23
C GLN A 176 -10.15 -0.61 -27.91
N LEU A 177 -10.81 -0.23 -26.82
CA LEU A 177 -10.69 -1.00 -25.58
C LEU A 177 -11.14 -2.44 -25.89
N PRO A 178 -10.34 -3.47 -25.56
CA PRO A 178 -10.68 -4.84 -25.93
C PRO A 178 -12.03 -5.21 -25.33
N ASP A 179 -12.93 -5.71 -26.16
CA ASP A 179 -14.26 -6.13 -25.71
C ASP A 179 -14.09 -7.34 -24.77
N PRO A 180 -14.33 -7.20 -23.46
CA PRO A 180 -14.07 -8.26 -22.49
C PRO A 180 -15.04 -9.46 -22.64
N GLN A 181 -16.10 -9.30 -23.43
CA GLN A 181 -16.95 -10.44 -23.82
C GLN A 181 -16.25 -11.31 -24.88
N LYS A 182 -15.48 -10.71 -25.79
CA LYS A 182 -14.78 -11.38 -26.90
C LYS A 182 -13.42 -11.97 -26.52
N ILE A 183 -12.81 -11.49 -25.43
CA ILE A 183 -11.61 -12.14 -24.87
C ILE A 183 -12.05 -13.44 -24.19
N GLU A 184 -11.59 -14.58 -24.71
CA GLU A 184 -11.82 -15.89 -24.08
C GLU A 184 -10.92 -16.11 -22.87
N LYS A 185 -9.64 -15.70 -22.97
CA LYS A 185 -8.62 -15.77 -21.93
C LYS A 185 -7.70 -14.55 -22.01
N PHE A 186 -7.23 -14.07 -20.87
CA PHE A 186 -6.20 -13.03 -20.76
C PHE A 186 -5.09 -13.56 -19.86
N GLY A 187 -3.90 -13.79 -20.42
CA GLY A 187 -2.72 -14.27 -19.73
C GLY A 187 -1.46 -13.53 -20.16
N ARG A 188 -0.35 -14.26 -20.29
CA ARG A 188 0.98 -13.69 -20.57
C ARG A 188 1.04 -12.96 -21.90
N GLU A 189 0.52 -13.55 -22.97
CA GLU A 189 0.65 -13.03 -24.33
C GLU A 189 -0.20 -11.78 -24.53
N GLU A 190 -1.44 -11.79 -24.03
CA GLU A 190 -2.34 -10.65 -24.08
C GLU A 190 -1.79 -9.47 -23.26
N ALA A 191 -1.24 -9.73 -22.07
CA ALA A 191 -0.59 -8.72 -21.24
C ALA A 191 0.65 -8.11 -21.93
N LEU A 192 1.45 -8.91 -22.63
CA LEU A 192 2.62 -8.44 -23.39
C LEU A 192 2.22 -7.61 -24.60
N CYS A 193 1.28 -8.08 -25.42
CA CYS A 193 0.73 -7.33 -26.56
C CYS A 193 0.11 -5.99 -26.10
N GLN A 194 -0.58 -5.99 -24.96
CA GLN A 194 -1.15 -4.79 -24.36
C GLN A 194 -0.06 -3.80 -23.91
N MET A 195 0.99 -4.28 -23.25
CA MET A 195 2.14 -3.46 -22.83
C MET A 195 2.92 -2.90 -24.03
N GLU A 196 3.15 -3.72 -25.06
CA GLU A 196 3.76 -3.29 -26.32
C GLU A 196 2.95 -2.16 -26.96
N TYR A 197 1.63 -2.33 -27.07
CA TYR A 197 0.74 -1.32 -27.63
C TYR A 197 0.83 0.01 -26.86
N TYR A 198 0.89 -0.01 -25.53
CA TYR A 198 1.03 1.22 -24.72
C TYR A 198 2.39 1.88 -24.88
N ILE A 199 3.50 1.14 -24.79
CA ILE A 199 4.84 1.69 -24.95
C ILE A 199 5.01 2.27 -26.36
N VAL A 200 4.56 1.56 -27.40
CA VAL A 200 4.59 2.05 -28.80
C VAL A 200 3.71 3.29 -28.96
N SER A 201 2.51 3.32 -28.38
CA SER A 201 1.61 4.48 -28.48
C SER A 201 2.19 5.72 -27.81
N VAL A 202 2.75 5.58 -26.60
CA VAL A 202 3.43 6.67 -25.88
C VAL A 202 4.68 7.14 -26.64
N THR A 203 5.45 6.21 -27.21
CA THR A 203 6.62 6.53 -28.03
C THR A 203 6.21 7.37 -29.24
N LYS A 204 5.21 6.95 -30.01
CA LYS A 204 4.66 7.71 -31.16
C LYS A 204 4.08 9.05 -30.74
N TRP A 205 3.43 9.14 -29.58
CA TRP A 205 2.93 10.41 -29.06
C TRP A 205 4.06 11.40 -28.75
N LEU A 206 5.14 10.92 -28.12
CA LEU A 206 6.32 11.72 -27.81
C LEU A 206 7.11 12.16 -29.06
N THR A 207 7.03 11.46 -30.20
CA THR A 207 7.65 11.97 -31.44
C THR A 207 6.98 13.22 -31.98
N HIS A 208 5.74 13.52 -31.58
CA HIS A 208 5.05 14.77 -31.93
C HIS A 208 5.54 16.00 -31.14
N PHE A 209 6.44 15.84 -30.15
CA PHE A 209 6.98 16.94 -29.37
C PHE A 209 8.40 17.31 -29.79
N ASP A 210 8.55 18.44 -30.49
CA ASP A 210 9.80 18.80 -31.16
C ASP A 210 10.97 19.02 -30.20
N ASP A 211 10.73 19.60 -29.01
CA ASP A 211 11.78 19.80 -28.01
C ASP A 211 12.26 18.47 -27.39
N PHE A 212 11.41 17.45 -27.36
CA PHE A 212 11.77 16.10 -26.92
C PHE A 212 12.52 15.33 -28.02
N GLN A 213 12.16 15.54 -29.29
CA GLN A 213 12.91 15.00 -30.44
C GLN A 213 14.33 15.57 -30.54
N ALA A 214 14.55 16.82 -30.07
CA ALA A 214 15.88 17.43 -29.97
C ALA A 214 16.78 16.85 -28.85
N LEU A 215 16.27 15.98 -27.96
CA LEU A 215 17.07 15.34 -26.92
C LEU A 215 17.92 14.19 -27.48
N SER A 216 19.03 13.88 -26.78
CA SER A 216 19.80 12.68 -27.10
C SER A 216 18.99 11.40 -26.85
N GLN A 217 19.16 10.40 -27.69
CA GLN A 217 18.42 9.13 -27.65
C GLN A 217 18.43 8.45 -26.26
N ARG A 218 19.57 8.50 -25.56
CA ARG A 218 19.70 7.99 -24.17
C ARG A 218 18.76 8.70 -23.19
N LEU A 219 18.53 10.01 -23.34
CA LEU A 219 17.57 10.75 -22.51
C LEU A 219 16.13 10.45 -22.92
N GLN A 220 15.85 10.27 -24.21
CA GLN A 220 14.51 9.91 -24.70
C GLN A 220 14.04 8.56 -24.13
N LEU A 221 14.89 7.54 -24.16
CA LEU A 221 14.60 6.23 -23.57
C LEU A 221 14.41 6.31 -22.05
N LYS A 222 15.30 7.00 -21.32
CA LYS A 222 15.15 7.18 -19.87
C LYS A 222 13.89 7.95 -19.47
N ILE A 223 13.46 8.91 -20.27
CA ILE A 223 12.19 9.60 -20.04
C ILE A 223 11.03 8.64 -20.31
N LEU A 224 11.05 7.90 -21.44
CA LEU A 224 10.01 6.90 -21.79
C LEU A 224 9.81 5.86 -20.67
N GLU A 225 10.89 5.35 -20.07
CA GLU A 225 10.88 4.42 -18.93
C GLU A 225 10.01 4.89 -17.74
N GLY A 226 9.90 6.22 -17.54
CA GLY A 226 9.09 6.82 -16.47
C GLY A 226 7.76 7.46 -16.93
N ILE A 227 7.55 7.67 -18.24
CA ILE A 227 6.29 8.23 -18.76
C ILE A 227 5.22 7.16 -18.92
N TRP A 228 5.57 5.99 -19.50
CA TRP A 228 4.56 5.12 -20.11
C TRP A 228 3.48 4.61 -19.14
N SER A 229 3.87 4.20 -17.92
CA SER A 229 2.95 3.64 -16.92
C SER A 229 1.93 4.67 -16.43
N ILE A 230 2.37 5.92 -16.22
CA ILE A 230 1.57 7.00 -15.66
C ILE A 230 0.74 7.72 -16.73
N TRP A 231 1.29 7.86 -17.93
CA TRP A 231 0.53 8.27 -19.12
C TRP A 231 -0.67 7.35 -19.30
N TRP A 232 -0.46 6.03 -19.21
CA TRP A 232 -1.52 5.04 -19.33
C TRP A 232 -2.58 5.16 -18.23
N LYS A 233 -2.21 5.43 -16.96
CA LYS A 233 -3.20 5.62 -15.88
C LYS A 233 -4.20 6.74 -16.18
N LEU A 234 -3.73 7.89 -16.68
CA LEU A 234 -4.58 9.02 -17.02
C LEU A 234 -5.36 8.81 -18.33
N GLU A 235 -4.73 8.29 -19.39
CA GLU A 235 -5.43 8.04 -20.66
C GLU A 235 -6.49 6.94 -20.50
N ARG A 236 -6.23 5.88 -19.71
CA ARG A 236 -7.22 4.85 -19.37
C ARG A 236 -8.45 5.45 -18.67
N LEU A 237 -8.24 6.41 -17.76
CA LEU A 237 -9.33 7.12 -17.07
C LEU A 237 -10.15 7.97 -18.05
N ALA A 238 -9.49 8.72 -18.94
CA ALA A 238 -10.16 9.52 -19.97
C ALA A 238 -10.91 8.65 -21.00
N CYS A 239 -10.30 7.56 -21.46
CA CYS A 239 -10.91 6.58 -22.35
C CYS A 239 -12.15 5.92 -21.72
N PHE A 240 -12.06 5.49 -20.45
CA PHE A 240 -13.19 4.94 -19.73
C PHE A 240 -14.37 5.92 -19.63
N VAL A 241 -14.11 7.17 -19.24
CA VAL A 241 -15.15 8.22 -19.15
C VAL A 241 -15.86 8.45 -20.49
N ARG A 242 -15.12 8.41 -21.62
CA ARG A 242 -15.71 8.48 -22.96
C ARG A 242 -16.62 7.29 -23.27
N ILE A 243 -16.23 6.06 -22.89
CA ILE A 243 -17.07 4.87 -23.10
C ILE A 243 -18.34 4.93 -22.23
N VAL A 244 -18.22 5.27 -20.95
CA VAL A 244 -19.38 5.38 -20.04
C VAL A 244 -20.38 6.39 -20.57
N ARG A 245 -19.91 7.53 -21.10
CA ARG A 245 -20.76 8.56 -21.74
C ARG A 245 -21.54 8.03 -22.95
N ASN A 246 -20.97 7.11 -23.72
CA ASN A 246 -21.65 6.48 -24.86
C ASN A 246 -22.66 5.41 -24.42
N MET A 247 -22.52 4.84 -23.21
CA MET A 247 -23.37 3.77 -22.69
C MET A 247 -24.48 4.25 -21.71
N ILE A 248 -24.26 5.36 -20.99
CA ILE A 248 -25.12 5.83 -19.91
C ILE A 248 -25.43 7.32 -20.08
N THR A 249 -26.72 7.69 -20.01
CA THR A 249 -27.15 9.09 -20.02
C THR A 249 -26.72 9.84 -18.75
N GLU A 250 -26.34 11.11 -18.92
CA GLU A 250 -25.93 12.04 -17.83
C GLU A 250 -26.83 11.98 -16.58
N GLU A 251 -28.15 11.92 -16.78
CA GLU A 251 -29.15 11.87 -15.70
C GLU A 251 -29.05 10.58 -14.87
N LYS A 252 -28.89 9.43 -15.53
CA LYS A 252 -28.68 8.15 -14.83
C LYS A 252 -27.39 8.18 -14.02
N LEU A 253 -26.32 8.75 -14.57
CA LEU A 253 -25.01 8.80 -13.91
C LEU A 253 -25.02 9.69 -12.66
N ARG A 254 -25.75 10.82 -12.68
CA ARG A 254 -25.94 11.69 -11.49
C ARG A 254 -26.74 11.00 -10.38
N GLY A 255 -27.61 10.04 -10.73
CA GLY A 255 -28.32 9.19 -9.77
C GLY A 255 -27.50 8.02 -9.21
N MET A 256 -26.31 7.72 -9.76
CA MET A 256 -25.48 6.61 -9.29
C MET A 256 -24.77 6.94 -7.97
N LYS A 257 -24.68 5.94 -7.08
CA LYS A 257 -23.97 6.08 -5.80
C LYS A 257 -22.45 6.11 -6.01
N GLN A 258 -21.73 6.70 -5.05
CA GLN A 258 -20.27 6.70 -5.08
C GLN A 258 -19.74 5.25 -5.05
N ASP A 259 -18.68 4.99 -5.81
CA ASP A 259 -18.05 3.69 -6.00
C ASP A 259 -19.01 2.60 -6.53
N GLN A 260 -20.11 2.97 -7.19
CA GLN A 260 -21.00 2.01 -7.85
C GLN A 260 -20.26 1.28 -8.97
N LEU A 261 -20.37 -0.05 -8.98
CA LEU A 261 -19.81 -0.90 -10.03
C LEU A 261 -20.54 -0.64 -11.35
N ILE A 262 -19.79 -0.28 -12.40
CA ILE A 262 -20.29 -0.09 -13.77
C ILE A 262 -20.03 -1.36 -14.58
N TYR A 263 -18.82 -1.93 -14.45
CA TYR A 263 -18.41 -3.12 -15.18
C TYR A 263 -17.53 -4.02 -14.29
N ALA A 264 -17.68 -5.34 -14.43
CA ALA A 264 -16.79 -6.33 -13.85
C ALA A 264 -16.39 -7.36 -14.90
N TRP A 265 -15.09 -7.63 -14.97
CA TRP A 265 -14.47 -8.65 -15.79
C TRP A 265 -14.66 -10.02 -15.15
N ASP A 266 -14.91 -11.05 -15.96
CA ASP A 266 -14.97 -12.44 -15.46
C ASP A 266 -13.57 -12.90 -15.03
N GLN A 267 -13.36 -12.98 -13.73
CA GLN A 267 -12.07 -13.33 -13.13
C GLN A 267 -11.59 -14.73 -13.52
N ARG A 268 -12.50 -15.63 -13.96
CA ARG A 268 -12.16 -16.97 -14.46
C ARG A 268 -11.39 -16.94 -15.78
N LYS A 269 -11.48 -15.83 -16.54
CA LYS A 269 -10.74 -15.61 -17.78
C LYS A 269 -9.33 -15.05 -17.57
N LEU A 270 -8.98 -14.63 -16.35
CA LEU A 270 -7.68 -14.03 -16.01
C LEU A 270 -6.71 -15.13 -15.56
N ASP A 271 -5.72 -15.42 -16.38
CA ASP A 271 -4.62 -16.33 -16.05
C ASP A 271 -3.39 -15.52 -15.61
N MET A 272 -3.22 -15.42 -14.29
CA MET A 272 -2.05 -14.78 -13.68
C MET A 272 -0.99 -15.79 -13.22
N SER A 273 -1.14 -17.08 -13.54
CA SER A 273 -0.24 -18.15 -13.07
C SER A 273 1.20 -17.97 -13.52
N TRP A 274 1.41 -17.36 -14.68
CA TRP A 274 2.71 -16.97 -15.23
C TRP A 274 3.43 -15.93 -14.35
N LEU A 275 2.69 -14.99 -13.77
CA LEU A 275 3.22 -13.94 -12.89
C LEU A 275 3.40 -14.43 -11.45
N CYS A 276 2.41 -15.18 -10.94
CA CYS A 276 2.47 -15.81 -9.64
C CYS A 276 1.59 -17.06 -9.59
N ASN A 277 2.18 -18.18 -9.18
CA ASN A 277 1.49 -19.46 -8.97
C ASN A 277 1.11 -19.72 -7.50
N LYS A 278 1.38 -18.78 -6.58
CA LYS A 278 1.20 -18.95 -5.12
C LYS A 278 -0.03 -18.23 -4.54
N TYR A 279 -0.62 -17.29 -5.28
CA TYR A 279 -1.65 -16.35 -4.82
C TYR A 279 -2.78 -16.26 -5.86
N THR A 280 -4.01 -16.00 -5.42
CA THR A 280 -5.16 -15.83 -6.31
C THR A 280 -5.18 -14.44 -6.96
N VAL A 281 -6.02 -14.24 -7.99
CA VAL A 281 -6.15 -12.93 -8.66
C VAL A 281 -6.60 -11.85 -7.67
N GLU A 282 -7.52 -12.18 -6.76
CA GLU A 282 -8.04 -11.29 -5.71
C GLU A 282 -6.95 -10.90 -4.69
N GLU A 283 -6.07 -11.82 -4.33
CA GLU A 283 -4.91 -11.52 -3.47
C GLU A 283 -3.90 -10.64 -4.21
N LEU A 284 -3.65 -10.89 -5.49
CA LEU A 284 -2.76 -10.06 -6.32
C LEU A 284 -3.28 -8.63 -6.51
N LYS A 285 -4.61 -8.39 -6.55
CA LYS A 285 -5.20 -7.03 -6.57
C LYS A 285 -4.77 -6.15 -5.39
N PHE A 286 -4.35 -6.74 -4.26
CA PHE A 286 -3.80 -5.95 -3.15
C PHE A 286 -2.47 -5.29 -3.55
N PHE A 287 -1.61 -6.03 -4.24
CA PHE A 287 -0.23 -5.68 -4.56
C PHE A 287 -0.07 -4.90 -5.87
N MET A 288 -0.91 -5.17 -6.87
CA MET A 288 -0.84 -4.57 -8.20
C MET A 288 -2.21 -4.15 -8.72
N ASP A 289 -2.25 -3.12 -9.58
CA ASP A 289 -3.47 -2.61 -10.19
C ASP A 289 -3.93 -3.52 -11.35
N ILE A 290 -4.76 -4.52 -11.04
CA ILE A 290 -5.42 -5.38 -12.04
C ILE A 290 -6.82 -4.80 -12.31
N PRO A 291 -7.10 -4.26 -13.52
CA PRO A 291 -8.35 -3.57 -13.85
C PRO A 291 -9.51 -4.56 -14.10
N THR A 292 -9.80 -5.40 -13.10
CA THR A 292 -10.88 -6.40 -13.13
C THR A 292 -12.27 -5.80 -12.93
N GLU A 293 -12.35 -4.59 -12.37
CA GLU A 293 -13.60 -3.92 -12.03
C GLU A 293 -13.45 -2.45 -12.39
N ILE A 294 -14.49 -1.86 -12.98
CA ILE A 294 -14.55 -0.42 -13.22
C ILE A 294 -15.74 0.16 -12.47
N ARG A 295 -15.42 1.10 -11.57
CA ARG A 295 -16.34 1.67 -10.58
C ARG A 295 -16.40 3.17 -10.74
N LEU A 296 -17.54 3.78 -10.41
CA LEU A 296 -17.75 5.23 -10.45
C LEU A 296 -17.13 5.90 -9.21
N ASP A 297 -15.81 5.82 -9.12
CA ASP A 297 -15.01 6.38 -8.05
C ASP A 297 -14.88 7.91 -8.14
N VAL A 298 -14.23 8.52 -7.13
CA VAL A 298 -14.06 9.98 -7.05
C VAL A 298 -13.25 10.54 -8.22
N LEU A 299 -12.24 9.80 -8.72
CA LEU A 299 -11.45 10.20 -9.88
C LEU A 299 -12.28 10.17 -11.17
N THR A 300 -13.00 9.08 -11.43
CA THR A 300 -13.88 8.95 -12.61
C THR A 300 -14.92 10.06 -12.63
N ARG A 301 -15.57 10.33 -11.49
CA ARG A 301 -16.53 11.44 -11.36
C ARG A 301 -15.89 12.79 -11.68
N SER A 302 -14.72 13.07 -11.11
CA SER A 302 -14.00 14.34 -11.35
C SER A 302 -13.62 14.50 -12.83
N MET A 303 -13.20 13.42 -13.49
CA MET A 303 -12.89 13.41 -14.94
C MET A 303 -14.15 13.58 -15.80
N PHE A 304 -15.26 12.93 -15.43
CA PHE A 304 -16.56 13.05 -16.09
C PHE A 304 -17.16 14.45 -15.97
N GLU A 305 -17.01 15.11 -14.82
CA GLU A 305 -17.45 16.51 -14.60
C GLU A 305 -16.56 17.52 -15.34
N LEU A 306 -15.24 17.26 -15.40
CA LEU A 306 -14.30 18.13 -16.09
C LEU A 306 -14.53 18.16 -17.60
N GLN A 307 -14.74 16.99 -18.23
CA GLN A 307 -14.85 16.83 -19.69
C GLN A 307 -13.71 17.56 -20.43
N PRO A 308 -12.43 17.13 -20.25
CA PRO A 308 -11.31 17.83 -20.86
C PRO A 308 -11.36 17.75 -22.39
N SER A 309 -11.03 18.85 -23.06
CA SER A 309 -10.73 18.84 -24.49
C SER A 309 -9.42 18.07 -24.76
N ASP A 310 -9.16 17.68 -26.00
CA ASP A 310 -7.91 16.95 -26.31
C ASP A 310 -6.66 17.78 -26.01
N MET A 311 -6.77 19.11 -26.09
CA MET A 311 -5.71 20.06 -25.71
C MET A 311 -5.46 20.04 -24.20
N GLU A 312 -6.54 20.10 -23.41
CA GLU A 312 -6.51 20.05 -21.95
C GLU A 312 -6.01 18.70 -21.43
N LEU A 313 -6.47 17.59 -22.02
CA LEU A 313 -6.01 16.25 -21.68
C LEU A 313 -4.53 16.04 -22.05
N THR A 314 -4.09 16.55 -23.21
CA THR A 314 -2.66 16.54 -23.59
C THR A 314 -1.83 17.30 -22.57
N PHE A 315 -2.29 18.47 -22.13
CA PHE A 315 -1.61 19.24 -21.08
C PHE A 315 -1.58 18.48 -19.75
N MET A 316 -2.70 17.88 -19.33
CA MET A 316 -2.75 17.05 -18.13
C MET A 316 -1.77 15.87 -18.20
N LEU A 317 -1.71 15.16 -19.33
CA LEU A 317 -0.76 14.07 -19.58
C LEU A 317 0.69 14.57 -19.48
N CYS A 318 1.04 15.63 -20.20
CA CYS A 318 2.40 16.19 -20.15
C CYS A 318 2.79 16.63 -18.74
N GLN A 319 1.93 17.39 -18.05
CA GLN A 319 2.21 17.88 -16.70
C GLN A 319 2.38 16.73 -15.71
N LEU A 320 1.50 15.72 -15.77
CA LEU A 320 1.57 14.52 -14.93
C LEU A 320 2.87 13.73 -15.18
N CYS A 321 3.19 13.47 -16.45
CA CYS A 321 4.31 12.62 -16.86
C CYS A 321 5.67 13.30 -16.60
N PHE A 322 5.85 14.55 -17.02
CA PHE A 322 7.11 15.27 -16.79
C PHE A 322 7.35 15.57 -15.32
N HIS A 323 6.30 15.77 -14.51
CA HIS A 323 6.47 15.93 -13.05
C HIS A 323 7.01 14.65 -12.43
N HIS A 324 6.42 13.50 -12.79
CA HIS A 324 6.87 12.21 -12.29
C HIS A 324 8.30 11.89 -12.72
N VAL A 325 8.62 12.04 -14.00
CA VAL A 325 9.95 11.79 -14.56
C VAL A 325 11.02 12.70 -13.94
N GLY A 326 10.70 13.99 -13.75
CA GLY A 326 11.59 14.93 -13.07
C GLY A 326 11.87 14.52 -11.62
N LYS A 327 10.83 14.16 -10.86
CA LYS A 327 10.96 13.62 -9.49
C LYS A 327 11.76 12.31 -9.44
N ARG A 328 11.54 11.41 -10.41
CA ARG A 328 12.13 10.08 -10.50
C ARG A 328 13.63 10.10 -10.74
N PHE A 329 14.08 10.78 -11.79
CA PHE A 329 15.47 10.70 -12.24
C PHE A 329 16.33 11.89 -11.81
N GLN A 330 15.70 12.99 -11.39
CA GLN A 330 16.36 14.20 -10.87
C GLN A 330 17.40 14.80 -11.84
N GLY A 331 18.27 15.67 -11.33
CA GLY A 331 19.41 16.24 -12.06
C GLY A 331 19.03 16.88 -13.41
N LYS A 332 19.72 16.47 -14.48
CA LYS A 332 19.48 17.01 -15.83
C LYS A 332 18.08 16.71 -16.37
N ILE A 333 17.47 15.57 -16.00
CA ILE A 333 16.13 15.19 -16.45
C ILE A 333 15.07 16.08 -15.77
N LEU A 334 15.26 16.44 -14.50
CA LEU A 334 14.40 17.41 -13.81
C LEU A 334 14.41 18.77 -14.51
N GLN A 335 15.59 19.33 -14.78
CA GLN A 335 15.73 20.63 -15.47
C GLN A 335 15.11 20.66 -16.88
N ILE A 336 15.17 19.54 -17.60
CA ILE A 336 14.51 19.39 -18.91
C ILE A 336 12.99 19.32 -18.74
N SER A 337 12.53 18.54 -17.75
CA SER A 337 11.12 18.35 -17.46
C SER A 337 10.44 19.65 -17.01
N GLU A 338 11.09 20.44 -16.14
CA GLU A 338 10.63 21.76 -15.69
C GLU A 338 10.47 22.74 -16.88
N LYS A 339 11.46 22.80 -17.78
CA LYS A 339 11.38 23.62 -19.00
C LYS A 339 10.26 23.19 -19.95
N PHE A 340 10.02 21.89 -20.07
CA PHE A 340 8.90 21.37 -20.87
C PHE A 340 7.55 21.73 -20.24
N GLN A 341 7.42 21.65 -18.91
CA GLN A 341 6.21 22.07 -18.20
C GLN A 341 5.94 23.57 -18.32
N GLU A 342 6.97 24.41 -18.19
CA GLU A 342 6.86 25.85 -18.38
C GLU A 342 6.34 26.19 -19.79
N LYS A 343 6.98 25.64 -20.83
CA LYS A 343 6.58 25.87 -22.22
C LYS A 343 5.16 25.40 -22.50
N LEU A 344 4.78 24.20 -22.06
CA LEU A 344 3.43 23.67 -22.27
C LEU A 344 2.36 24.39 -21.42
N SER A 345 2.74 25.02 -20.31
CA SER A 345 1.85 25.89 -19.53
C SER A 345 1.59 27.22 -20.26
N ASN A 346 2.60 27.77 -20.94
CA ASN A 346 2.43 28.93 -21.81
C ASN A 346 1.58 28.59 -23.04
N ASP A 347 1.83 27.46 -23.71
CA ASP A 347 1.00 26.97 -24.82
C ASP A 347 -0.49 26.82 -24.42
N LEU A 348 -0.76 26.35 -23.18
CA LEU A 348 -2.12 26.25 -22.65
C LEU A 348 -2.73 27.63 -22.35
N HIS A 349 -1.94 28.56 -21.81
CA HIS A 349 -2.40 29.92 -21.55
C HIS A 349 -2.83 30.60 -22.86
N ASP A 350 -2.02 30.50 -23.91
CA ASP A 350 -2.32 31.05 -25.23
C ASP A 350 -3.57 30.39 -25.85
N TYR A 351 -3.75 29.08 -25.69
CA TYR A 351 -4.98 28.39 -26.12
C TYR A 351 -6.24 28.97 -25.44
N TYR A 352 -6.22 29.22 -24.13
CA TYR A 352 -7.38 29.78 -23.45
C TYR A 352 -7.61 31.26 -23.75
N VAL A 353 -6.56 32.07 -23.76
CA VAL A 353 -6.66 33.53 -23.92
C VAL A 353 -6.90 33.92 -25.39
N ASN A 354 -6.19 33.31 -26.34
CA ASN A 354 -6.22 33.72 -27.74
C ASN A 354 -7.23 32.91 -28.57
N ASP A 355 -7.20 31.58 -28.48
CA ASP A 355 -8.09 30.72 -29.30
C ASP A 355 -9.49 30.58 -28.69
N GLN A 356 -9.62 30.30 -27.38
CA GLN A 356 -10.91 30.18 -26.68
C GLN A 356 -11.49 31.53 -26.22
N LYS A 357 -10.70 32.61 -26.20
CA LYS A 357 -11.08 33.96 -25.72
C LYS A 357 -11.65 33.97 -24.30
N ASN A 358 -11.19 33.06 -23.44
CA ASN A 358 -11.63 32.90 -22.05
C ASN A 358 -10.44 32.95 -21.07
N PRO A 359 -10.08 34.14 -20.55
CA PRO A 359 -8.98 34.27 -19.60
C PRO A 359 -9.29 33.70 -18.20
N TYR A 360 -10.56 33.40 -17.88
CA TYR A 360 -10.99 32.98 -16.54
C TYR A 360 -10.92 31.46 -16.31
N TYR A 361 -9.99 30.78 -16.97
CA TYR A 361 -9.84 29.32 -16.93
C TYR A 361 -9.19 28.76 -15.65
N MET A 362 -8.72 29.62 -14.72
CA MET A 362 -8.01 29.21 -13.49
C MET A 362 -8.77 28.15 -12.67
N LYS A 363 -10.10 28.24 -12.54
CA LYS A 363 -10.91 27.21 -11.85
C LYS A 363 -10.84 25.85 -12.54
N ARG A 364 -10.83 25.84 -13.89
CA ARG A 364 -10.72 24.63 -14.71
C ARG A 364 -9.32 24.02 -14.62
N LEU A 365 -8.28 24.86 -14.61
CA LEU A 365 -6.90 24.45 -14.35
C LEU A 365 -6.74 23.81 -12.96
N ALA A 366 -7.35 24.40 -11.92
CA ALA A 366 -7.34 23.80 -10.58
C ALA A 366 -8.00 22.41 -10.54
N SER A 367 -9.11 22.21 -11.27
CA SER A 367 -9.73 20.89 -11.42
C SER A 367 -8.85 19.90 -12.19
N MET A 368 -8.19 20.32 -13.27
CA MET A 368 -7.20 19.50 -14.00
C MET A 368 -6.07 19.04 -13.08
N MET A 369 -5.47 19.96 -12.32
CA MET A 369 -4.37 19.65 -11.40
C MET A 369 -4.82 18.79 -10.22
N LYS A 370 -6.06 18.94 -9.73
CA LYS A 370 -6.63 18.08 -8.68
C LYS A 370 -6.66 16.60 -9.11
N ILE A 371 -7.04 16.31 -10.36
CA ILE A 371 -7.03 14.95 -10.92
C ILE A 371 -5.59 14.42 -11.02
N ASN A 372 -4.67 15.21 -11.59
CA ASN A 372 -3.27 14.83 -11.71
C ASN A 372 -2.62 14.53 -10.36
N ASN A 373 -2.82 15.38 -9.36
CA ASN A 373 -2.26 15.21 -8.02
C ASN A 373 -2.80 13.93 -7.35
N GLN A 374 -4.08 13.63 -7.52
CA GLN A 374 -4.68 12.40 -6.98
C GLN A 374 -4.10 11.15 -7.67
N LEU A 375 -3.90 11.16 -8.99
CA LEU A 375 -3.24 10.08 -9.72
C LEU A 375 -1.77 9.88 -9.28
N GLN A 376 -1.04 10.96 -8.95
CA GLN A 376 0.32 10.87 -8.40
C GLN A 376 0.34 10.24 -7.00
N LEU A 377 -0.63 10.57 -6.14
CA LEU A 377 -0.77 9.95 -4.82
C LEU A 377 -1.08 8.45 -4.92
N ASP A 378 -1.95 8.06 -5.85
CA ASP A 378 -2.31 6.66 -6.05
C ASP A 378 -1.19 5.86 -6.74
N ALA A 379 -0.38 6.49 -7.61
CA ALA A 379 0.88 5.93 -8.10
C ALA A 379 1.87 5.64 -6.94
N CYS A 380 2.15 6.63 -6.09
CA CYS A 380 3.02 6.47 -4.92
C CYS A 380 2.55 5.36 -3.95
N ARG A 381 1.23 5.27 -3.69
CA ARG A 381 0.63 4.18 -2.90
C ARG A 381 0.81 2.81 -3.55
N ASN A 382 0.67 2.72 -4.87
CA ASN A 382 0.86 1.48 -5.61
C ASN A 382 2.33 1.06 -5.65
N GLN A 383 3.28 2.00 -5.74
CA GLN A 383 4.71 1.68 -5.60
C GLN A 383 5.01 1.03 -4.24
N THR A 384 4.49 1.58 -3.14
CA THR A 384 4.68 0.99 -1.79
C THR A 384 4.15 -0.45 -1.72
N LYS A 385 3.08 -0.77 -2.45
CA LYS A 385 2.53 -2.13 -2.55
C LYS A 385 3.40 -3.07 -3.39
N LEU A 386 3.96 -2.57 -4.50
CA LEU A 386 4.91 -3.32 -5.33
C LEU A 386 6.23 -3.59 -4.59
N ASP A 387 6.72 -2.63 -3.80
CA ASP A 387 7.89 -2.80 -2.94
C ASP A 387 7.66 -3.93 -1.93
N LEU A 388 6.49 -3.94 -1.27
CA LEU A 388 6.08 -5.05 -0.39
C LEU A 388 6.02 -6.39 -1.14
N ALA A 389 5.45 -6.41 -2.35
CA ALA A 389 5.36 -7.63 -3.16
C ALA A 389 6.74 -8.18 -3.56
N THR A 390 7.70 -7.29 -3.80
CA THR A 390 9.10 -7.63 -4.07
C THR A 390 9.79 -8.16 -2.81
N VAL A 391 9.60 -7.52 -1.64
CA VAL A 391 10.16 -7.97 -0.35
C VAL A 391 9.64 -9.35 0.06
N PHE A 392 8.41 -9.72 -0.31
CA PHE A 392 7.81 -11.01 0.02
C PHE A 392 7.95 -12.09 -1.08
N ASP A 393 8.73 -11.85 -2.15
CA ASP A 393 8.90 -12.76 -3.31
C ASP A 393 7.56 -13.27 -3.87
N ILE A 394 6.60 -12.34 -4.03
CA ILE A 394 5.26 -12.64 -4.55
C ILE A 394 5.33 -12.92 -6.05
N PHE A 395 6.08 -12.13 -6.81
CA PHE A 395 6.23 -12.32 -8.25
C PHE A 395 7.28 -13.39 -8.58
N CYS A 396 6.93 -14.31 -9.49
CA CYS A 396 7.77 -15.43 -9.92
C CYS A 396 8.49 -15.16 -11.25
N ILE A 397 8.64 -13.89 -11.64
CA ILE A 397 9.24 -13.45 -12.92
C ILE A 397 10.46 -12.57 -12.65
N GLU A 398 11.49 -12.72 -13.47
CA GLU A 398 12.57 -11.73 -13.61
C GLU A 398 12.45 -11.07 -14.98
N VAL A 399 12.55 -9.74 -15.03
CA VAL A 399 12.44 -8.96 -16.26
C VAL A 399 13.80 -8.39 -16.64
N SER A 400 14.11 -8.39 -17.95
CA SER A 400 15.33 -7.76 -18.49
C SER A 400 15.48 -6.28 -18.12
N HIS A 401 14.37 -5.53 -18.14
CA HIS A 401 14.31 -4.09 -17.93
C HIS A 401 13.38 -3.75 -16.74
N PRO A 402 13.83 -3.97 -15.49
CA PRO A 402 13.03 -3.66 -14.30
C PRO A 402 12.73 -2.17 -14.18
N GLU A 403 13.58 -1.31 -14.75
CA GLU A 403 13.40 0.14 -14.80
C GLU A 403 12.07 0.57 -15.48
N LEU A 404 11.44 -0.28 -16.30
CA LEU A 404 10.11 0.00 -16.85
C LEU A 404 8.99 -0.03 -15.80
N PHE A 405 9.15 -0.76 -14.70
CA PHE A 405 8.08 -1.04 -13.72
C PHE A 405 8.23 -0.32 -12.38
N VAL A 406 9.31 0.44 -12.18
CA VAL A 406 9.56 1.22 -10.96
C VAL A 406 8.92 2.61 -11.08
N GLU A 407 8.15 3.03 -10.09
CA GLU A 407 7.63 4.41 -9.95
C GLU A 407 8.34 5.16 -8.80
N ALA A 408 8.24 6.50 -8.79
CA ALA A 408 8.98 7.43 -7.91
C ALA A 408 8.19 8.13 -6.80
#